data_AF-A0A7V0IVM8-F1
#
_entry.id   AF-A0A7V0IVM8-F1
#
_cell.length_a   1.000
_cell.length_b   1.000
_cell.length_c   1.000
_cell.angle_alpha   90.00
_cell.angle_beta   90.00
_cell.angle_gamma   90.00
#
_symmetry.space_group_name_H-M   'P 1'
#
loop_
_entity.id
_entity.type
_entity.pdbx_description
1 polymer ?
#
loop_
_entity_poly.entity_id
_entity_poly.type
_entity_poly.pdbx_seq_one_letter_code
_entity_poly.pdbx_strand_id
1 'polypeptide(L)'
;MKFEWDSNKNEWLKKERRISFEQIIFHLLQGDLWKISDHPDQIKYPGQKIYFVIVDDYIYLVPHLKEKNQIYLKTIVPSRKATKDYKKELEE
;
A
#
# COMPACT_ATOMS: atom_id res chain seq x y z
N MET A 1 -8.62 12.86 -6.88
CA MET A 1 -8.74 11.39 -6.81
C MET A 1 -9.45 11.02 -5.52
N LYS A 2 -10.35 10.04 -5.56
CA LYS A 2 -11.01 9.50 -4.36
C LYS A 2 -10.39 8.16 -3.98
N PHE A 3 -10.27 7.89 -2.68
CA PHE A 3 -9.85 6.59 -2.17
C PHE A 3 -11.07 5.86 -1.60
N GLU A 4 -11.22 4.59 -1.99
CA GLU A 4 -12.26 3.71 -1.50
C GLU A 4 -11.65 2.43 -0.92
N TRP A 5 -12.29 1.90 0.11
CA TRP A 5 -11.90 0.66 0.77
C TRP A 5 -13.10 0.00 1.45
N ASP A 6 -12.96 -1.28 1.75
CA ASP A 6 -13.93 -2.00 2.56
C ASP A 6 -13.77 -1.63 4.05
N SER A 7 -14.82 -1.11 4.68
CA SER A 7 -14.77 -0.65 6.07
C SER A 7 -14.57 -1.80 7.07
N ASN A 8 -15.15 -2.98 6.83
CA ASN A 8 -14.95 -4.15 7.69
C ASN A 8 -13.49 -4.62 7.64
N LYS A 9 -12.89 -4.58 6.45
CA LYS A 9 -11.47 -4.90 6.24
C LYS A 9 -10.57 -3.91 6.95
N ASN A 10 -10.92 -2.63 6.93
CA ASN A 10 -10.17 -1.60 7.64
C ASN A 10 -10.16 -1.83 9.16
N GLU A 11 -11.33 -2.11 9.73
CA GLU A 11 -11.45 -2.40 11.16
C GLU A 11 -10.68 -3.67 11.56
N TRP A 12 -10.69 -4.68 10.69
CA TRP A 12 -9.84 -5.87 10.89
C TRP A 12 -8.35 -5.54 10.87
N LEU A 13 -7.88 -4.70 9.93
CA LEU A 13 -6.47 -4.27 9.85
C LEU A 13 -6.07 -3.46 11.09
N LYS A 14 -6.94 -2.59 11.58
CA LYS A 14 -6.71 -1.82 12.82
C LYS A 14 -6.52 -2.73 14.02
N LYS A 15 -7.37 -3.75 14.17
CA LYS A 15 -7.31 -4.71 15.29
C LYS A 15 -6.09 -5.62 15.23
N GLU A 16 -5.86 -6.27 14.08
CA GLU A 16 -4.86 -7.33 13.96
C GLU A 16 -3.45 -6.79 13.68
N ARG A 17 -3.34 -5.69 12.94
CA ARG A 17 -2.07 -5.18 12.42
C ARG A 17 -1.74 -3.76 12.89
N ARG A 18 -2.62 -3.14 13.68
CA ARG A 18 -2.47 -1.77 14.19
C ARG A 18 -2.18 -0.75 13.07
N ILE A 19 -2.74 -1.00 11.88
CA ILE A 19 -2.61 -0.12 10.71
C ILE A 19 -3.97 0.04 10.03
N SER A 20 -4.17 1.17 9.37
CA SER A 20 -5.45 1.53 8.76
C SER A 20 -5.29 2.10 7.36
N PHE A 21 -6.34 2.05 6.56
CA PHE A 21 -6.33 2.69 5.24
C PHE A 21 -6.26 4.21 5.35
N GLU A 22 -6.84 4.82 6.39
CA GLU A 22 -6.73 6.25 6.65
C GLU A 22 -5.27 6.67 6.82
N GLN A 23 -4.49 5.89 7.59
CA GLN A 23 -3.06 6.12 7.79
C GLN A 23 -2.28 5.97 6.48
N ILE A 24 -2.58 4.93 5.69
CA ILE A 24 -1.95 4.76 4.38
C ILE A 24 -2.25 5.93 3.43
N ILE A 25 -3.49 6.40 3.41
CA ILE A 25 -3.88 7.54 2.58
C ILE A 25 -3.16 8.80 3.03
N PHE A 26 -3.05 9.03 4.34
CA PHE A 26 -2.28 10.15 4.87
C PHE A 26 -0.84 10.16 4.32
N HIS A 27 -0.13 9.04 4.42
CA HIS A 27 1.24 8.90 3.89
C HIS A 27 1.31 9.04 2.35
N LEU A 28 0.36 8.46 1.62
CA LEU A 28 0.26 8.62 0.16
C LEU A 28 0.06 10.09 -0.25
N LEU A 29 -0.69 10.86 0.53
CA LEU A 29 -0.91 12.29 0.28
C LEU A 29 0.30 13.15 0.65
N GLN A 30 1.13 12.72 1.61
CA GLN A 30 2.40 13.38 1.94
C GLN A 30 3.51 13.07 0.93
N GLY A 31 3.32 12.06 0.08
CA GLY A 31 4.33 11.62 -0.89
C GLY A 31 5.26 10.53 -0.36
N ASP A 32 4.92 9.88 0.76
CA ASP A 32 5.65 8.78 1.38
C ASP A 32 5.46 7.46 0.60
N LEU A 33 5.66 7.52 -0.71
CA LEU A 33 5.54 6.43 -1.65
C LEU A 33 6.93 6.11 -2.19
N TRP A 34 7.47 4.96 -1.81
CA TRP A 34 8.75 4.50 -2.31
C TRP A 34 8.68 4.11 -3.79
N LYS A 35 7.70 3.29 -4.17
CA LYS A 35 7.48 2.90 -5.58
C LYS A 35 6.10 2.32 -5.84
N ILE A 36 5.80 2.13 -7.12
CA ILE A 36 4.62 1.44 -7.63
C ILE A 36 5.10 0.26 -8.48
N SER A 37 4.53 -0.93 -8.29
CA SER A 37 4.73 -2.06 -9.19
C SER A 37 3.41 -2.63 -9.64
N ASP A 38 3.41 -3.34 -10.76
CA ASP A 38 2.29 -4.21 -11.11
C ASP A 38 2.27 -5.42 -10.15
N HIS A 39 1.07 -5.98 -9.92
CA HIS A 39 0.96 -7.25 -9.21
C HIS A 39 1.66 -8.35 -10.03
N PRO A 40 2.50 -9.22 -9.44
CA PRO A 40 3.29 -10.20 -10.18
C PRO A 40 2.43 -11.19 -10.96
N ASP A 41 1.26 -11.53 -10.42
CA ASP A 41 0.26 -12.37 -11.07
C ASP A 41 -0.84 -11.51 -11.70
N GLN A 42 -0.57 -10.98 -12.90
CA GLN A 42 -1.55 -10.21 -13.67
C GLN A 42 -2.65 -11.09 -14.30
N ILE A 43 -2.42 -12.40 -14.42
CA ILE A 43 -3.42 -13.33 -14.94
C ILE A 43 -4.58 -13.45 -13.93
N LYS A 44 -4.24 -13.62 -12.65
CA LYS A 44 -5.21 -13.70 -11.57
C LYS A 44 -5.73 -12.34 -11.10
N TYR A 45 -4.91 -11.29 -11.19
CA TYR A 45 -5.25 -9.94 -10.72
C TYR A 45 -5.01 -8.88 -11.81
N PRO A 46 -5.79 -8.92 -12.90
CA PRO A 46 -5.58 -8.02 -14.04
C PRO A 46 -5.77 -6.56 -13.63
N GLY A 47 -4.79 -5.72 -13.97
CA GLY A 47 -4.82 -4.28 -13.71
C GLY A 47 -4.58 -3.89 -12.26
N GLN A 48 -4.31 -4.86 -11.38
CA GLN A 48 -3.94 -4.59 -10.00
C GLN A 48 -2.48 -4.15 -9.90
N LYS A 49 -2.26 -3.06 -9.18
CA LYS A 49 -0.94 -2.52 -8.87
C LYS A 49 -0.72 -2.54 -7.36
N ILE A 50 0.52 -2.32 -6.94
CA ILE A 50 0.94 -2.33 -5.54
C ILE A 50 1.64 -0.99 -5.27
N TYR A 51 1.15 -0.25 -4.29
CA TYR A 51 1.88 0.86 -3.69
C TYR A 51 2.81 0.34 -2.61
N PHE A 52 4.05 0.82 -2.59
CA PHE A 52 5.01 0.58 -1.53
C PHE A 52 5.10 1.85 -0.69
N VAL A 53 4.32 1.91 0.37
CA VAL A 53 4.14 3.10 1.21
C VAL A 53 5.07 3.02 2.41
N ILE A 54 5.76 4.11 2.70
CA ILE A 54 6.65 4.25 3.86
C ILE A 54 5.80 4.71 5.04
N VAL A 55 5.82 3.94 6.13
CA VAL A 55 5.16 4.28 7.39
C VAL A 55 6.13 3.92 8.51
N ASP A 56 6.57 4.92 9.28
CA ASP A 56 7.55 4.76 10.38
C ASP A 56 8.79 3.93 9.96
N ASP A 57 9.45 4.32 8.86
CA ASP A 57 10.62 3.64 8.26
C ASP A 57 10.39 2.17 7.86
N TYR A 58 9.14 1.76 7.75
CA TYR A 58 8.72 0.43 7.34
C TYR A 58 7.89 0.48 6.07
N ILE A 59 8.13 -0.45 5.15
CA ILE A 59 7.43 -0.50 3.87
C ILE A 59 6.20 -1.41 3.97
N TYR A 60 5.05 -0.82 3.64
CA TYR A 60 3.77 -1.50 3.50
C TYR A 60 3.36 -1.60 2.03
N LEU A 61 2.98 -2.81 1.64
CA LEU A 61 2.46 -3.13 0.32
C LEU A 61 0.96 -2.94 0.36
N VAL A 62 0.47 -2.08 -0.53
CA VAL A 62 -0.95 -1.74 -0.62
C VAL A 62 -1.43 -2.05 -2.04
N PRO A 63 -1.94 -3.27 -2.26
CA PRO A 63 -2.56 -3.63 -3.52
C PRO A 63 -3.79 -2.77 -3.77
N HIS A 64 -3.88 -2.21 -4.97
CA HIS A 64 -4.95 -1.30 -5.35
C HIS A 64 -5.32 -1.43 -6.83
N LEU A 65 -6.55 -1.02 -7.14
CA LEU A 65 -7.03 -0.82 -8.50
C LEU A 65 -7.19 0.67 -8.73
N LYS A 66 -6.53 1.19 -9.78
CA LYS A 66 -6.63 2.60 -10.17
C LYS A 66 -7.55 2.70 -11.37
N GLU A 67 -8.68 3.37 -11.19
CA GLU A 67 -9.57 3.76 -12.27
C GLU A 67 -9.48 5.28 -12.51
N LYS A 68 -10.23 5.79 -13.51
CA LYS A 68 -10.10 7.17 -14.01
C LYS A 68 -10.08 8.25 -12.91
N ASN A 69 -10.88 8.09 -11.85
CA ASN A 69 -10.96 9.08 -10.77
C ASN A 69 -10.97 8.49 -9.34
N GLN A 70 -10.79 7.18 -9.22
CA GLN A 70 -10.89 6.44 -7.96
C GLN A 70 -9.77 5.42 -7.80
N ILE A 71 -9.33 5.22 -6.56
CA ILE A 71 -8.36 4.20 -6.17
C ILE A 71 -9.03 3.30 -5.13
N TYR A 72 -9.17 2.02 -5.46
CA TYR A 72 -9.73 1.02 -4.54
C TYR A 72 -8.60 0.27 -3.84
N LEU A 73 -8.47 0.43 -2.52
CA LEU A 73 -7.46 -0.24 -1.70
C LEU A 73 -7.97 -1.61 -1.23
N LYS A 74 -7.21 -2.67 -1.52
CA LYS A 74 -7.63 -4.05 -1.22
C LYS A 74 -7.19 -4.50 0.17
N THR A 75 -5.94 -4.22 0.55
CA THR A 75 -5.34 -4.67 1.81
C THR A 75 -4.06 -3.91 2.11
N ILE A 76 -3.53 -4.07 3.32
CA ILE A 76 -2.23 -3.53 3.75
C ILE A 76 -1.37 -4.69 4.24
N VAL A 77 -0.19 -4.89 3.65
CA VAL A 77 0.72 -6.00 3.97
C VAL A 77 2.08 -5.46 4.35
N PRO A 78 2.55 -5.64 5.60
CA PRO A 78 3.91 -5.29 5.95
C PRO A 78 4.89 -6.17 5.15
N SER A 79 5.95 -5.57 4.60
CA SER A 79 6.98 -6.34 3.90
C SER A 79 8.37 -6.04 4.43
N ARG A 80 8.92 -7.03 5.14
CA ARG A 80 10.31 -7.01 5.61
C ARG A 80 11.29 -6.93 4.45
N LYS A 81 11.01 -7.64 3.34
CA LYS A 81 11.87 -7.63 2.15
C LYS A 81 11.93 -6.23 1.55
N ALA A 82 10.77 -5.62 1.30
CA ALA A 82 10.70 -4.28 0.75
C ALA A 82 11.35 -3.24 1.66
N THR A 83 11.17 -3.38 2.98
CA THR A 83 11.82 -2.52 3.97
C THR A 83 13.33 -2.63 3.92
N LYS A 84 13.88 -3.85 3.80
CA LYS A 84 15.33 -4.05 3.67
C LYS A 84 15.88 -3.43 2.39
N ASP A 85 15.16 -3.60 1.28
CA ASP A 85 15.56 -3.05 -0.01
C ASP A 85 15.52 -1.51 0.02
N TYR A 86 14.47 -0.91 0.60
CA TYR A 86 14.38 0.54 0.80
C TYR A 86 15.54 1.08 1.66
N LYS A 87 15.87 0.43 2.78
CA LYS A 87 16.97 0.87 3.64
C LYS A 87 18.33 0.81 2.96
N LYS A 88 18.56 -0.18 2.10
CA LYS A 88 19.80 -0.24 1.30
C LYS A 88 19.90 0.94 0.33
N GLU A 89 18.80 1.28 -0.34
CA GLU A 89 18.75 2.39 -1.29
C GLU A 89 18.96 3.76 -0.61
N LEU A 90 18.68 3.89 0.69
CA LEU A 90 18.98 5.11 1.46
C LEU A 90 20.46 5.23 1.88
N GLU A 91 21.19 4.11 1.94
CA GLU A 91 22.60 4.07 2.35
C GLU A 91 23.56 4.24 1.16
N GLU A 92 23.04 4.19 -0.07
CA GLU A 92 23.76 4.40 -1.35
C GLU A 92 23.70 5.87 -1.80
#